data_AF-A0A2X3GII1-F1
#
_entry.id   AF-A0A2X3GII1-F1
#
_cell.length_a   1.000
_cell.length_b   1.000
_cell.length_c   1.000
_cell.angle_alpha   90.00
_cell.angle_beta   90.00
_cell.angle_gamma   90.00
#
_symmetry.space_group_name_H-M   'P 1'
#
loop_
_entity.id
_entity.type
_entity.pdbx_description
1 polymer ?
#
loop_
_entity_poly.entity_id
_entity_poly.type
_entity_poly.pdbx_seq_one_letter_code
_entity_poly.pdbx_strand_id
1 'polypeptide(L)'
;MALGIGPGDEVITPSQTWVSTLNMICLLGATPVMIDVDNDNLMITPAAVEAAITSRTKAIIPVHYAGAPADIDAIRAVGERHGISVIEDAAHAAGTHYKGRHVGWQGDRHFLVPRDQKHDLRRRRADCHRTTTSWPPASVA
;
A
#
# COMPACT_ATOMS: atom_id res chain seq x y z
N MET A 1 -4.53 -12.94 -13.56
CA MET A 1 -4.19 -12.62 -12.16
C MET A 1 -5.22 -13.25 -11.23
N ALA A 2 -4.82 -13.57 -10.00
CA ALA A 2 -5.54 -14.48 -9.12
C ALA A 2 -6.99 -14.12 -8.75
N LEU A 3 -7.34 -12.84 -8.76
CA LEU A 3 -8.68 -12.34 -8.42
C LEU A 3 -9.52 -11.94 -9.63
N GLY A 4 -9.01 -12.15 -10.85
CA GLY A 4 -9.71 -11.77 -12.08
C GLY A 4 -9.94 -10.27 -12.27
N ILE A 5 -9.30 -9.41 -11.46
CA ILE A 5 -9.42 -7.95 -11.55
C ILE A 5 -8.97 -7.46 -12.93
N GLY A 6 -9.81 -6.63 -13.56
CA GLY A 6 -9.57 -6.10 -14.89
C GLY A 6 -10.30 -4.77 -15.19
N PRO A 7 -10.43 -4.42 -16.48
CA PRO A 7 -11.14 -3.22 -16.91
C PRO A 7 -12.59 -3.16 -16.40
N GLY A 8 -12.97 -2.01 -15.84
CA GLY A 8 -14.30 -1.78 -15.28
C GLY A 8 -14.46 -2.18 -13.82
N ASP A 9 -13.45 -2.80 -13.21
CA ASP A 9 -13.42 -3.08 -11.78
C ASP A 9 -12.84 -1.91 -10.98
N GLU A 10 -13.24 -1.82 -9.73
CA GLU A 10 -12.73 -0.84 -8.76
C GLU A 10 -11.96 -1.54 -7.63
N VAL A 11 -10.84 -0.92 -7.22
CA VAL A 11 -10.04 -1.39 -6.08
C VAL A 11 -9.89 -0.24 -5.08
N ILE A 12 -10.36 -0.46 -3.86
CA ILE A 12 -10.30 0.54 -2.78
C ILE A 12 -8.92 0.49 -2.12
N THR A 13 -8.30 1.65 -1.93
CA THR A 13 -6.98 1.79 -1.27
C THR A 13 -6.91 3.16 -0.57
N PRO A 14 -6.09 3.35 0.49
CA PRO A 14 -5.87 4.68 1.04
C PRO A 14 -5.26 5.65 0.01
N SER A 15 -5.61 6.94 0.13
CA SER A 15 -4.89 8.06 -0.48
C SER A 15 -3.44 8.15 0.03
N GLN A 16 -3.23 7.80 1.30
CA GLN A 16 -1.92 7.72 1.95
C GLN A 16 -1.28 6.34 1.70
N THR A 17 -0.68 6.17 0.51
CA THR A 17 0.06 4.93 0.13
C THR A 17 1.24 5.23 -0.80
N TRP A 18 2.01 4.20 -1.17
CA TRP A 18 3.03 4.31 -2.21
C TRP A 18 2.41 4.17 -3.61
N VAL A 19 2.95 4.93 -4.57
CA VAL A 19 2.47 4.94 -5.97
C VAL A 19 2.47 3.55 -6.62
N SER A 20 3.33 2.63 -6.15
CA SER A 20 3.36 1.24 -6.61
C SER A 20 2.02 0.54 -6.47
N THR A 21 1.26 0.82 -5.40
CA THR A 21 -0.06 0.21 -5.16
C THR A 21 -1.06 0.67 -6.21
N LEU A 22 -1.07 1.97 -6.56
CA LEU A 22 -1.91 2.52 -7.63
C LEU A 22 -1.49 2.00 -9.01
N ASN A 23 -0.18 1.95 -9.28
CA ASN A 23 0.35 1.46 -10.55
C ASN A 23 -0.05 0.00 -10.79
N MET A 24 -0.05 -0.83 -9.76
CA MET A 24 -0.52 -2.21 -9.87
C MET A 24 -1.98 -2.27 -10.26
N ILE A 25 -2.86 -1.47 -9.66
CA ILE A 25 -4.30 -1.43 -10.00
C ILE A 25 -4.48 -0.99 -11.47
N CYS A 26 -3.82 0.12 -11.86
CA CYS A 26 -3.91 0.67 -13.21
C CYS A 26 -3.35 -0.28 -14.27
N LEU A 27 -2.28 -1.02 -13.97
CA LEU A 27 -1.69 -2.01 -14.88
C LEU A 27 -2.67 -3.15 -15.21
N LEU A 28 -3.63 -3.43 -14.33
CA LEU A 28 -4.68 -4.42 -14.57
C LEU A 28 -5.82 -3.85 -15.41
N GLY A 29 -5.84 -2.55 -15.67
CA GLY A 29 -6.95 -1.82 -16.28
C GLY A 29 -8.08 -1.47 -15.30
N ALA A 30 -7.93 -1.79 -14.01
CA ALA A 30 -8.90 -1.44 -12.97
C ALA A 30 -8.75 0.03 -12.53
N THR A 31 -9.79 0.55 -11.87
CA THR A 31 -9.84 1.92 -11.37
C THR A 31 -9.50 1.95 -9.87
N PRO A 32 -8.47 2.68 -9.42
CA PRO A 32 -8.23 2.87 -8.01
C PRO A 32 -9.24 3.85 -7.40
N VAL A 33 -9.93 3.41 -6.35
CA VAL A 33 -10.81 4.24 -5.54
C VAL A 33 -10.04 4.62 -4.28
N MET A 34 -9.51 5.83 -4.25
CA MET A 34 -8.73 6.33 -3.12
C MET A 34 -9.65 6.88 -2.03
N ILE A 35 -9.50 6.37 -0.81
CA ILE A 35 -10.22 6.86 0.37
C ILE A 35 -9.25 7.50 1.37
N ASP A 36 -9.75 8.45 2.15
CA ASP A 36 -8.90 9.14 3.12
C ASP A 36 -8.57 8.26 4.33
N VAL A 37 -7.55 8.67 5.08
CA VAL A 37 -7.11 8.00 6.31
C VAL A 37 -7.56 8.75 7.55
N ASP A 38 -7.65 8.03 8.66
CA ASP A 38 -7.84 8.64 9.97
C ASP A 38 -6.60 9.45 10.37
N ASN A 39 -6.81 10.64 10.95
CA ASN A 39 -5.72 11.58 11.21
C ASN A 39 -4.84 11.15 12.41
N ASP A 40 -5.38 10.34 13.32
CA ASP A 40 -4.67 9.90 14.52
C ASP A 40 -3.74 8.72 14.22
N ASN A 41 -4.14 7.86 13.29
CA ASN A 41 -3.43 6.61 13.01
C ASN A 41 -2.94 6.43 11.57
N LEU A 42 -3.31 7.33 10.66
CA LEU A 42 -2.93 7.36 9.24
C LEU A 42 -3.30 6.09 8.46
N MET A 43 -4.36 5.39 8.90
CA MET A 43 -4.90 4.20 8.27
C MET A 43 -6.38 4.39 7.93
N ILE A 44 -6.87 3.62 6.96
CA ILE A 44 -8.29 3.66 6.56
C ILE A 44 -9.19 3.09 7.65
N THR A 45 -10.40 3.63 7.77
CA THR A 45 -11.40 3.11 8.71
C THR A 45 -12.35 2.14 8.00
N PRO A 46 -12.91 1.14 8.70
CA PRO A 46 -13.91 0.24 8.13
C PRO A 46 -15.14 0.98 7.58
N ALA A 47 -15.55 2.07 8.25
CA ALA A 47 -16.67 2.90 7.83
C ALA A 47 -16.38 3.64 6.50
N ALA A 48 -15.16 4.17 6.33
CA ALA A 48 -14.75 4.81 5.07
C ALA A 48 -14.67 3.80 3.92
N VAL A 49 -14.22 2.56 4.20
CA VAL A 49 -14.23 1.47 3.23
C VAL A 49 -15.67 1.15 2.81
N GLU A 50 -16.56 0.91 3.77
CA GLU A 50 -17.96 0.54 3.50
C GLU A 50 -18.70 1.61 2.71
N ALA A 51 -18.45 2.90 2.99
CA ALA A 51 -19.03 4.01 2.25
C ALA A 51 -18.53 4.14 0.80
N ALA A 52 -17.34 3.60 0.50
CA ALA A 52 -16.73 3.66 -0.83
C ALA A 52 -17.04 2.44 -1.71
N ILE A 53 -17.70 1.42 -1.17
CA ILE A 53 -18.07 0.21 -1.92
C ILE A 53 -19.13 0.54 -2.97
N THR A 54 -18.88 0.05 -4.19
CA THR A 54 -19.82 0.09 -5.31
C THR A 54 -20.04 -1.32 -5.86
N SER A 55 -20.96 -1.45 -6.82
CA SER A 55 -21.17 -2.72 -7.54
C SER A 55 -19.96 -3.16 -8.38
N ARG A 56 -18.99 -2.27 -8.61
CA ARG A 56 -17.75 -2.54 -9.36
C ARG A 56 -16.57 -2.91 -8.45
N THR A 57 -16.70 -2.74 -7.13
CA THR A 57 -15.60 -3.01 -6.21
C THR A 57 -15.27 -4.50 -6.17
N LYS A 58 -14.00 -4.83 -6.45
CA LYS A 58 -13.50 -6.23 -6.46
C LYS A 58 -12.50 -6.53 -5.37
N ALA A 59 -11.79 -5.52 -4.88
CA ALA A 59 -10.81 -5.71 -3.82
C ALA A 59 -10.66 -4.46 -2.95
N ILE A 60 -10.20 -4.68 -1.73
CA ILE A 60 -9.80 -3.66 -0.77
C ILE A 60 -8.33 -3.91 -0.43
N ILE A 61 -7.50 -2.87 -0.52
CA ILE A 61 -6.07 -2.91 -0.19
C ILE A 61 -5.81 -1.99 1.00
N PRO A 62 -5.96 -2.47 2.25
CA PRO A 62 -5.50 -1.72 3.42
C PRO A 62 -3.96 -1.68 3.46
N VAL A 63 -3.42 -0.56 3.94
CA VAL A 63 -1.98 -0.37 4.13
C VAL A 63 -1.67 -0.37 5.62
N HIS A 64 -0.73 -1.22 6.04
CA HIS A 64 -0.14 -1.16 7.37
C HIS A 64 0.94 -0.07 7.37
N TYR A 65 0.58 1.13 7.83
CA TYR A 65 1.41 2.32 7.67
C TYR A 65 2.45 2.47 8.79
N ALA A 66 3.66 2.93 8.44
CA ALA A 66 4.74 3.27 9.38
C ALA A 66 5.09 2.22 10.46
N GLY A 67 4.85 0.93 10.19
CA GLY A 67 5.10 -0.14 11.16
C GLY A 67 3.95 -0.40 12.14
N ALA A 68 2.83 0.32 12.02
CA ALA A 68 1.60 0.08 12.74
C ALA A 68 0.62 -0.77 11.91
N PRO A 69 -0.13 -1.70 12.53
CA PRO A 69 -1.11 -2.51 11.84
C PRO A 69 -2.45 -1.77 11.71
N ALA A 70 -3.05 -1.75 10.51
CA ALA A 70 -4.46 -1.43 10.32
C ALA A 70 -5.36 -2.42 11.09
N ASP A 71 -6.59 -2.00 11.41
CA ASP A 71 -7.60 -2.87 12.03
C ASP A 71 -8.16 -3.88 11.02
N ILE A 72 -7.32 -4.88 10.73
CA ILE A 72 -7.54 -5.79 9.62
C ILE A 72 -8.75 -6.70 9.84
N ASP A 73 -9.07 -7.06 11.10
CA ASP A 73 -10.26 -7.85 11.40
C ASP A 73 -11.53 -7.09 11.04
N ALA A 74 -11.61 -5.81 11.37
CA ALA A 74 -12.77 -4.99 11.04
C ALA A 74 -12.90 -4.74 9.54
N ILE A 75 -11.79 -4.52 8.83
CA ILE A 75 -11.78 -4.34 7.37
C ILE A 75 -12.15 -5.66 6.66
N ARG A 76 -11.67 -6.80 7.15
CA ARG A 76 -12.06 -8.13 6.65
C ARG A 76 -13.53 -8.40 6.86
N ALA A 77 -14.08 -8.04 8.02
CA ALA A 77 -15.50 -8.17 8.28
C ALA A 77 -16.35 -7.35 7.28
N VAL A 78 -15.89 -6.17 6.84
CA VAL A 78 -16.54 -5.41 5.75
C VAL A 78 -16.42 -6.18 4.44
N GLY A 79 -15.22 -6.63 4.07
CA GLY A 79 -15.00 -7.41 2.85
C GLY A 79 -15.88 -8.65 2.76
N GLU A 80 -15.97 -9.43 3.83
CA GLU A 80 -16.80 -10.64 3.93
C GLU A 80 -18.28 -10.35 3.74
N ARG A 81 -18.82 -9.28 4.37
CA ARG A 81 -20.23 -8.89 4.20
C ARG A 81 -20.59 -8.58 2.75
N HIS A 82 -19.64 -8.04 1.99
CA HIS A 82 -19.85 -7.63 0.59
C HIS A 82 -19.31 -8.64 -0.44
N GLY A 83 -18.71 -9.76 0.00
CA GLY A 83 -18.06 -10.73 -0.89
C GLY A 83 -16.83 -10.15 -1.62
N ILE A 84 -16.15 -9.18 -1.03
CA ILE A 84 -14.99 -8.47 -1.58
C ILE A 84 -13.70 -8.99 -0.94
N SER A 85 -12.69 -9.27 -1.76
CA SER A 85 -11.40 -9.77 -1.28
C SER A 85 -10.56 -8.66 -0.63
N VAL A 86 -9.87 -8.98 0.47
CA VAL A 86 -8.97 -8.04 1.17
C VAL A 86 -7.51 -8.48 0.99
N ILE A 87 -6.68 -7.58 0.43
CA ILE A 87 -5.26 -7.80 0.14
C ILE A 87 -4.44 -6.84 0.99
N GLU A 88 -3.66 -7.35 1.94
CA GLU A 88 -2.84 -6.50 2.80
C GLU A 88 -1.57 -5.99 2.11
N ASP A 89 -1.37 -4.67 2.16
CA ASP A 89 -0.08 -4.03 1.87
C ASP A 89 0.71 -3.86 3.17
N ALA A 90 1.72 -4.73 3.34
CA ALA A 90 2.61 -4.75 4.50
C ALA A 90 4.02 -4.21 4.19
N ALA A 91 4.20 -3.48 3.07
CA ALA A 91 5.50 -2.96 2.67
C ALA A 91 6.16 -2.07 3.74
N HIS A 92 5.36 -1.35 4.52
CA HIS A 92 5.84 -0.49 5.62
C HIS A 92 5.89 -1.19 6.98
N ALA A 93 5.38 -2.41 7.08
CA ALA A 93 5.12 -3.09 8.36
C ALA A 93 5.84 -4.44 8.49
N ALA A 94 7.02 -4.55 7.88
CA ALA A 94 7.85 -5.74 8.01
C ALA A 94 8.23 -5.98 9.50
N GLY A 95 7.75 -7.10 10.07
CA GLY A 95 7.96 -7.46 11.48
C GLY A 95 6.89 -6.94 12.44
N THR A 96 5.91 -6.18 11.95
CA THR A 96 4.77 -5.72 12.74
C THR A 96 3.85 -6.89 13.10
N HIS A 97 3.26 -6.82 14.29
CA HIS A 97 2.27 -7.78 14.77
C HIS A 97 0.91 -7.12 14.97
N TYR A 98 -0.14 -7.80 14.56
CA TYR A 98 -1.53 -7.52 14.90
C TYR A 98 -2.08 -8.69 15.74
N LYS A 99 -2.57 -8.40 16.95
CA LYS A 99 -3.10 -9.41 17.90
C LYS A 99 -2.20 -10.65 18.08
N GLY A 100 -0.90 -10.41 18.25
CA GLY A 100 0.10 -11.47 18.47
C GLY A 100 0.53 -12.24 17.22
N ARG A 101 0.13 -11.79 16.02
CA ARG A 101 0.43 -12.46 14.75
C ARG A 101 1.03 -11.47 13.76
N HIS A 102 1.90 -11.93 12.87
CA HIS A 102 2.47 -11.04 11.86
C HIS A 102 1.39 -10.46 10.94
N VAL A 103 1.49 -9.16 10.62
CA VAL A 103 0.67 -8.57 9.55
C VAL A 103 0.99 -9.25 8.22
N GLY A 104 -0.02 -9.44 7.36
CA GLY A 104 0.13 -10.28 6.19
C GLY A 104 0.40 -11.74 6.51
N TRP A 105 -0.03 -12.27 7.67
CA TRP A 105 -0.05 -13.72 7.93
C TRP A 105 -1.34 -14.38 7.44
N GLN A 106 -2.46 -13.67 7.52
CA GLN A 106 -3.77 -14.13 7.05
C GLN A 106 -4.22 -13.23 5.92
N GLY A 107 -4.02 -13.64 4.68
CA GLY A 107 -4.57 -12.97 3.50
C GLY A 107 -4.37 -13.83 2.27
N ASP A 108 -5.31 -13.79 1.32
CA ASP A 108 -5.26 -14.63 0.12
C ASP A 108 -4.03 -14.33 -0.77
N ARG A 109 -3.43 -13.14 -0.60
CA ARG A 109 -2.23 -12.65 -1.29
C ARG A 109 -1.51 -11.61 -0.42
N HIS A 110 -0.18 -11.64 -0.38
CA HIS A 110 0.64 -10.69 0.38
C HIS A 110 1.41 -9.78 -0.58
N PHE A 111 1.38 -8.45 -0.36
CA PHE A 111 2.31 -7.53 -1.00
C PHE A 111 3.44 -7.18 -0.01
N LEU A 112 4.60 -7.85 -0.17
CA LEU A 112 5.79 -7.61 0.63
C LEU A 112 6.89 -7.02 -0.26
N VAL A 113 7.36 -5.82 0.09
CA VAL A 113 8.61 -5.30 -0.46
C VAL A 113 9.78 -6.00 0.26
N PRO A 114 10.70 -6.67 -0.47
CA PRO A 114 11.86 -7.33 0.12
C PRO A 114 12.72 -6.39 0.97
N ARG A 115 13.27 -6.92 2.07
CA ARG A 115 14.12 -6.21 3.06
C ARG A 115 15.29 -5.42 2.45
N ASP A 116 15.75 -5.81 1.27
CA ASP A 116 17.00 -5.36 0.67
C ASP A 116 16.99 -3.88 0.24
N GLN A 117 15.82 -3.29 0.00
CA GLN A 117 15.72 -1.87 -0.38
C GLN A 117 15.84 -0.88 0.80
N LYS A 118 15.63 -1.32 2.05
CA LYS A 118 15.66 -0.40 3.21
C LYS A 118 17.07 -0.24 3.83
N HIS A 119 18.03 -1.09 3.46
CA HIS A 119 19.41 -1.05 3.99
C HIS A 119 20.37 -0.13 3.21
N ASP A 120 19.96 0.40 2.05
CA ASP A 120 20.82 1.19 1.15
C ASP A 120 21.03 2.66 1.59
N LEU A 121 20.23 3.17 2.53
CA LEU A 121 20.39 4.55 3.03
C LEU A 121 21.58 4.74 3.98
N ARG A 122 22.13 3.65 4.57
CA ARG A 122 23.34 3.73 5.41
C ARG A 122 24.65 3.61 4.63
N ARG A 123 24.65 3.05 3.42
CA ARG A 123 25.87 2.94 2.60
C ARG A 123 26.16 4.19 1.76
N ARG A 124 25.13 4.93 1.35
CA ARG A 124 25.30 6.15 0.52
C ARG A 124 25.84 7.38 1.25
N ARG A 125 25.85 7.40 2.59
CA ARG A 125 26.53 8.47 3.36
C ARG A 125 28.06 8.38 3.34
N ALA A 126 28.63 7.21 3.02
CA ALA A 126 30.08 7.05 2.97
C ALA A 126 30.71 7.56 1.67
N ASP A 127 29.97 7.61 0.57
CA ASP A 127 30.48 8.00 -0.76
C ASP A 127 30.24 9.47 -1.14
N CYS A 128 29.34 10.17 -0.44
CA CYS A 128 29.02 11.57 -0.76
C CYS A 128 30.19 12.55 -0.51
N HIS A 129 31.21 12.15 0.25
CA HIS A 129 32.37 13.01 0.52
C HIS A 129 33.48 12.94 -0.54
N ARG A 130 33.33 12.14 -1.61
CA ARG A 130 34.42 11.93 -2.58
C ARG A 130 34.18 12.49 -3.98
N THR A 131 33.02 13.08 -4.27
CA THR A 131 32.66 13.53 -5.62
C THR A 131 32.10 14.95 -5.65
N THR A 132 32.79 15.91 -5.03
CA THR A 132 32.52 17.34 -5.19
C THR A 132 33.63 18.04 -5.97
N THR A 133 33.85 17.67 -7.23
CA THR A 133 34.56 18.52 -8.21
C THR A 133 34.28 18.04 -9.63
N SER A 134 33.24 18.59 -10.26
CA SER A 134 33.16 18.96 -11.69
C SER A 134 31.72 18.90 -12.18
N TRP A 135 31.06 20.04 -12.19
CA TRP A 135 29.89 20.29 -13.02
C TRP A 135 30.25 21.47 -13.93
N PRO A 136 30.21 21.33 -15.27
CA PRO A 136 30.44 22.45 -16.16
C PRO A 136 29.24 23.41 -16.10
N PRO A 137 29.45 24.72 -16.23
CA PRO A 137 28.37 25.70 -16.18
C PRO A 137 27.46 25.53 -17.40
N ALA A 138 26.15 25.49 -17.15
CA ALA A 138 25.12 25.45 -18.20
C ALA A 138 25.10 26.80 -18.94
N SER A 139 25.29 26.77 -20.26
CA SER A 139 25.09 27.92 -21.15
C SER A 139 23.59 28.16 -21.34
N VAL A 140 23.14 29.35 -20.91
CA VAL A 140 21.80 29.89 -21.18
C VAL A 140 21.82 30.56 -22.56
N ALA A 141 20.80 30.28 -23.37
CA ALA A 141 20.53 30.95 -24.65
C ALA A 141 19.91 32.33 -24.44
#